data_AF-A0A0V1D2M2-F1
#
_entry.id   AF-A0A0V1D2M2-F1
#
_cell.length_a   1.000
_cell.length_b   1.000
_cell.length_c   1.000
_cell.angle_alpha   90.00
_cell.angle_beta   90.00
_cell.angle_gamma   90.00
#
_symmetry.space_group_name_H-M   'P 1'
#
loop_
_entity.id
_entity.type
_entity.pdbx_description
1 polymer ?
#
loop_
_entity_poly.entity_id
_entity_poly.type
_entity_poly.pdbx_seq_one_letter_code
_entity_poly.pdbx_strand_id
1 'polypeptide(L)'
;MIEKLIECFRMVLGLFLVTVTCVVPFTSSLVSATSANTYDFSVFRLPQFELHGTEYGNCSHSNLFNSNQSHNMGNLFSHTQPGTQDWRLYYEAVSVNSVERIRKCLVVWWMDVVVDELHSLLSSNLGGIIFVLPANFSTMLVEEKNRFLRFEKALLTLPTKVALFIAFDCPEIQEVMRLAEERARVSKRNLFHKFISLCIGENYRLYTGNQNDAMSNSRVLQNIIGRLSAFDQREHVTTIAIVAHYDSFGLTAKKSFGYNSNGSGMVVLLELLRLFSRLYKTSTTRAKFNLLFVLAAGGKANYLGTKQWIDDLIERRDRHTAAPLIDFAICLDGLISEDSKLYMHVSKVPRQNSSMHRFYQMLEQSGKNYNVSTAIVQKKINLGDELLLWEHERFSLRRIYAHTLSGIQSPFDPMRRSILDLDSEGRFEKFVPIAMTVVEGLFRYLYGMKNDSVEHFLDAEAMRDHWKMWLDYLKTIPRSTQLFPNFTQTQLGRDIVRFFEHFALETSIGVVTSDFKLPDFIFYDGFEDVVHAHLTKSAFFDLLSSIFIVGYLWMLHLLALNVQRLYLAVGRHVGSLKAKHQ
;
A
#
# COMPACT_ATOMS: atom_id res chain seq x y z
N MET A 1 18.11 -48.23 67.19
CA MET A 1 17.95 -46.75 67.27
C MET A 1 18.86 -46.06 66.25
N ILE A 2 20.15 -46.39 66.22
CA ILE A 2 21.12 -45.89 65.21
C ILE A 2 20.70 -46.28 63.78
N GLU A 3 20.21 -47.50 63.54
CA GLU A 3 19.73 -47.91 62.21
C GLU A 3 18.55 -47.09 61.69
N LYS A 4 17.56 -46.79 62.53
CA LYS A 4 16.42 -45.92 62.15
C LYS A 4 16.86 -44.47 61.91
N LEU A 5 17.88 -44.01 62.63
CA LEU A 5 18.48 -42.70 62.42
C LEU A 5 19.23 -42.65 61.08
N ILE A 6 19.95 -43.73 60.73
CA ILE A 6 20.67 -43.89 59.47
C ILE A 6 19.71 -44.02 58.29
N GLU A 7 18.60 -44.76 58.42
CA GLU A 7 17.55 -44.82 57.39
C GLU A 7 16.90 -43.46 57.17
N CYS A 8 16.63 -42.70 58.23
CA CYS A 8 16.09 -41.35 58.11
C CYS A 8 17.11 -40.40 57.47
N PHE A 9 18.39 -40.52 57.81
CA PHE A 9 19.45 -39.73 57.18
C PHE A 9 19.62 -40.09 55.71
N ARG A 10 19.51 -41.38 55.34
CA ARG A 10 19.49 -41.84 53.95
C ARG A 10 18.26 -41.35 53.18
N MET A 11 17.10 -41.29 53.83
CA MET A 11 15.87 -40.77 53.23
C MET A 11 15.96 -39.24 53.01
N VAL A 12 16.51 -38.50 53.98
CA VAL A 12 16.75 -37.05 53.88
C VAL A 12 17.85 -36.73 52.85
N LEU A 13 18.94 -37.49 52.85
CA LEU A 13 20.01 -37.34 51.86
C LEU A 13 19.53 -37.74 50.46
N GLY A 14 18.68 -38.77 50.35
CA GLY A 14 18.05 -39.20 49.11
C GLY A 14 17.08 -38.15 48.58
N LEU A 15 16.24 -37.55 49.43
CA LEU A 15 15.36 -36.44 49.03
C LEU A 15 16.17 -35.19 48.67
N PHE A 16 17.23 -34.88 49.42
CA PHE A 16 18.13 -33.77 49.16
C PHE A 16 18.86 -33.96 47.82
N LEU A 17 19.36 -35.16 47.56
CA LEU A 17 19.95 -35.55 46.27
C LEU A 17 18.94 -35.45 45.15
N VAL A 18 17.69 -35.91 45.31
CA VAL A 18 16.63 -35.77 44.29
C VAL A 18 16.27 -34.30 44.08
N THR A 19 16.20 -33.47 45.12
CA THR A 19 15.98 -32.02 44.96
C THR A 19 17.15 -31.33 44.27
N VAL A 20 18.39 -31.70 44.59
CA VAL A 20 19.59 -31.10 43.96
C VAL A 20 19.78 -31.62 42.53
N THR A 21 19.50 -32.89 42.24
CA THR A 21 19.65 -33.47 40.90
C THR A 21 18.46 -33.27 39.98
N CYS A 22 17.25 -33.01 40.50
CA CYS A 22 16.09 -32.70 39.65
C CYS A 22 15.77 -31.21 39.58
N VAL A 23 15.94 -30.43 40.65
CA VAL A 23 15.53 -29.01 40.68
C VAL A 23 16.65 -28.08 40.20
N VAL A 24 17.91 -28.32 40.56
CA VAL A 24 19.03 -27.46 40.16
C VAL A 24 19.32 -27.51 38.65
N PRO A 25 19.28 -28.67 37.96
CA PRO A 25 19.39 -28.68 36.49
C PRO A 25 18.13 -28.16 35.79
N PHE A 26 16.95 -28.24 36.41
CA PHE A 26 15.74 -27.61 35.86
C PHE A 26 15.87 -26.08 35.95
N THR A 27 16.34 -25.54 37.08
CA THR A 27 16.55 -24.10 37.21
C THR A 27 17.75 -23.59 36.39
N SER A 28 18.83 -24.37 36.24
CA SER A 28 19.97 -23.96 35.41
C SER A 28 19.70 -24.05 33.90
N SER A 29 18.86 -24.98 33.44
CA SER A 29 18.34 -25.00 32.06
C SER A 29 17.24 -23.95 31.82
N LEU A 30 16.56 -23.48 32.88
CA LEU A 30 15.63 -22.34 32.82
C LEU A 30 16.34 -20.98 32.70
N VAL A 31 17.55 -20.84 33.24
CA VAL A 31 18.31 -19.58 33.35
C VAL A 31 19.26 -19.35 32.17
N SER A 32 19.34 -20.27 31.21
CA SER A 32 19.83 -19.95 29.87
C SER A 32 18.84 -19.01 29.17
N ALA A 33 18.79 -17.75 29.62
CA ALA A 33 18.39 -16.60 28.84
C ALA A 33 19.48 -16.38 27.76
N THR A 34 19.65 -17.38 26.90
CA THR A 34 20.41 -17.28 25.66
C THR A 34 19.71 -16.26 24.80
N SER A 35 20.39 -15.14 24.54
CA SER A 35 20.15 -14.21 23.42
C SER A 35 18.87 -14.51 22.64
N ALA A 36 17.74 -13.94 23.10
CA ALA A 36 16.46 -14.17 22.45
C ALA A 36 16.59 -13.71 20.99
N ASN A 37 16.61 -14.67 20.06
CA ASN A 37 16.61 -14.37 18.62
C ASN A 37 15.41 -13.48 18.36
N THR A 38 15.71 -12.20 18.15
CA THR A 38 14.73 -11.18 17.80
C THR A 38 14.88 -10.98 16.31
N TYR A 39 13.78 -11.17 15.59
CA TYR A 39 13.74 -10.94 14.16
C TYR A 39 12.96 -9.69 13.88
N ASP A 40 13.56 -8.79 13.10
CA ASP A 40 12.95 -7.53 12.70
C ASP A 40 12.70 -7.58 11.20
N PHE A 41 11.47 -7.36 10.78
CA PHE A 41 11.13 -7.28 9.36
C PHE A 41 10.15 -6.14 9.08
N SER A 42 10.29 -5.53 7.91
CA SER A 42 9.43 -4.43 7.48
C SER A 42 8.05 -4.95 7.07
N VAL A 43 7.02 -4.28 7.56
CA VAL A 43 5.63 -4.50 7.18
C VAL A 43 5.01 -3.22 6.66
N PHE A 44 4.08 -3.38 5.73
CA PHE A 44 3.39 -2.29 5.07
C PHE A 44 1.93 -2.33 5.43
N ARG A 45 1.38 -1.20 5.81
CA ARG A 45 -0.05 -1.06 6.09
C ARG A 45 -0.81 -0.84 4.79
N LEU A 46 -2.07 -1.23 4.77
CA LEU A 46 -2.95 -0.85 3.66
C LEU A 46 -3.02 0.68 3.58
N PRO A 47 -2.96 1.26 2.36
CA PRO A 47 -3.05 2.69 2.17
C PRO A 47 -4.38 3.21 2.74
N GLN A 48 -4.32 4.07 3.77
CA GLN A 48 -5.49 4.71 4.34
C GLN A 48 -5.69 6.09 3.72
N PHE A 49 -6.87 6.34 3.19
CA PHE A 49 -7.26 7.66 2.71
C PHE A 49 -8.77 7.85 2.78
N GLU A 50 -9.19 9.07 3.05
CA GLU A 50 -10.59 9.46 3.02
C GLU A 50 -10.84 10.27 1.76
N LEU A 51 -11.93 9.99 1.05
CA LEU A 51 -12.42 10.83 -0.06
C LEU A 51 -13.86 11.19 0.23
N HIS A 52 -14.16 12.48 0.31
CA HIS A 52 -15.53 13.00 0.50
C HIS A 52 -16.30 12.34 1.68
N GLY A 53 -15.64 12.04 2.79
CA GLY A 53 -16.30 11.38 3.94
C GLY A 53 -16.27 9.85 3.91
N THR A 54 -15.82 9.25 2.81
CA THR A 54 -15.68 7.79 2.68
C THR A 54 -14.25 7.39 2.97
N GLU A 55 -14.05 6.64 4.05
CA GLU A 55 -12.76 6.06 4.42
C GLU A 55 -12.46 4.82 3.57
N TYR A 56 -11.22 4.73 3.08
CA TYR A 56 -10.65 3.58 2.39
C TYR A 56 -9.36 3.16 3.12
N GLY A 57 -9.15 1.88 3.36
CA GLY A 57 -7.91 1.34 3.95
C GLY A 57 -7.91 1.24 5.48
N ASN A 58 -6.74 1.15 6.14
CA ASN A 58 -6.68 0.90 7.59
C ASN A 58 -7.14 2.10 8.43
N CYS A 59 -8.42 2.16 8.76
CA CYS A 59 -9.06 3.14 9.63
C CYS A 59 -8.67 2.92 11.10
N SER A 60 -8.72 3.97 11.91
CA SER A 60 -8.67 3.86 13.36
C SER A 60 -9.90 4.54 13.93
N HIS A 61 -10.75 3.81 14.66
CA HIS A 61 -11.80 4.45 15.45
C HIS A 61 -11.15 5.04 16.72
N SER A 62 -10.45 6.16 16.59
CA SER A 62 -10.14 6.98 17.75
C SER A 62 -11.42 7.71 18.15
N ASN A 63 -12.07 7.25 19.20
CA ASN A 63 -13.09 8.01 19.94
C ASN A 63 -12.47 9.32 20.43
N LEU A 64 -12.47 10.36 19.58
CA LEU A 64 -11.97 11.69 19.91
C LEU A 64 -12.73 12.78 19.15
N PHE A 65 -14.05 12.69 19.11
CA PHE A 65 -14.94 13.86 19.14
C PHE A 65 -16.18 13.51 19.97
N ASN A 66 -16.05 13.69 21.28
CA ASN A 66 -17.21 13.63 22.16
C ASN A 66 -17.93 14.99 22.13
N SER A 67 -19.24 14.91 21.92
CA SER A 67 -20.29 15.85 22.35
C SER A 67 -20.17 17.33 21.93
N ASN A 68 -20.94 17.74 20.92
CA ASN A 68 -22.18 18.51 21.15
C ASN A 68 -22.84 18.95 19.83
N GLN A 69 -24.13 18.59 19.68
CA GLN A 69 -25.13 19.16 18.76
C GLN A 69 -24.89 18.88 17.26
N SER A 70 -25.79 18.20 16.54
CA SER A 70 -27.22 18.49 16.46
C SER A 70 -27.99 17.26 15.98
N HIS A 71 -29.18 17.08 16.55
CA HIS A 71 -30.21 16.21 16.02
C HIS A 71 -30.55 16.62 14.58
N ASN A 72 -30.34 15.70 13.63
CA ASN A 72 -31.34 15.45 12.60
C ASN A 72 -31.26 13.99 12.17
N MET A 73 -32.35 13.28 12.45
CA MET A 73 -32.62 11.90 12.08
C MET A 73 -32.88 11.84 10.57
N GLY A 74 -32.12 11.03 9.84
CA GLY A 74 -32.45 10.73 8.45
C GLY A 74 -31.28 10.31 7.57
N ASN A 75 -30.58 9.22 7.90
CA ASN A 75 -30.28 8.18 6.92
C ASN A 75 -29.66 6.94 7.58
N LEU A 76 -30.47 5.90 7.60
CA LEU A 76 -30.15 4.55 8.04
C LEU A 76 -29.43 3.80 6.90
N PHE A 77 -28.28 4.29 6.47
CA PHE A 77 -27.38 3.55 5.58
C PHE A 77 -26.08 3.32 6.35
N SER A 78 -25.95 2.13 6.94
CA SER A 78 -24.65 1.61 7.36
C SER A 78 -23.83 1.36 6.09
N HIS A 79 -23.20 2.39 5.55
CA HIS A 79 -22.12 2.21 4.59
C HIS A 79 -20.99 1.49 5.34
N THR A 80 -20.86 0.18 5.11
CA THR A 80 -19.70 -0.58 5.56
C THR A 80 -18.48 -0.02 4.85
N GLN A 81 -17.72 0.83 5.54
CA GLN A 81 -16.53 1.49 5.00
C GLN A 81 -15.41 0.47 4.75
N PRO A 82 -14.82 0.43 3.54
CA PRO A 82 -13.78 -0.53 3.19
C PRO A 82 -12.45 -0.25 3.89
N GLY A 83 -11.76 -1.32 4.33
CA GLY A 83 -10.45 -1.26 4.98
C GLY A 83 -10.45 -1.66 6.47
N THR A 84 -9.32 -1.53 7.16
CA THR A 84 -9.03 -2.12 8.51
C THR A 84 -9.40 -1.17 9.66
N GLN A 85 -9.52 -1.60 10.93
CA GLN A 85 -9.90 -0.71 12.06
C GLN A 85 -8.83 -0.61 13.17
N ASP A 86 -7.83 -1.49 13.13
CA ASP A 86 -6.75 -1.59 14.10
C ASP A 86 -5.41 -1.52 13.37
N TRP A 87 -4.46 -0.78 13.94
CA TRP A 87 -3.15 -0.55 13.33
C TRP A 87 -1.98 -1.05 14.17
N ARG A 88 -2.24 -1.48 15.41
CA ARG A 88 -1.22 -2.03 16.32
C ARG A 88 -1.28 -3.54 16.33
N LEU A 89 -0.11 -4.16 16.34
CA LEU A 89 0.02 -5.59 16.50
C LEU A 89 0.66 -5.88 17.86
N TYR A 90 -0.03 -6.67 18.69
CA TYR A 90 0.49 -7.19 19.96
C TYR A 90 -0.02 -8.62 20.12
N TYR A 91 0.42 -9.52 19.26
CA TYR A 91 -0.20 -10.84 19.16
C TYR A 91 0.82 -11.95 18.88
N GLU A 92 0.46 -13.15 19.29
CA GLU A 92 1.22 -14.37 19.00
C GLU A 92 1.09 -14.75 17.52
N ALA A 93 2.20 -15.08 16.87
CA ALA A 93 2.23 -15.52 15.48
C ALA A 93 1.67 -16.95 15.34
N VAL A 94 0.80 -17.13 14.35
CA VAL A 94 0.09 -18.38 14.10
C VAL A 94 -0.09 -18.63 12.61
N SER A 95 -0.08 -19.91 12.20
CA SER A 95 -0.29 -20.34 10.82
C SER A 95 -1.76 -20.66 10.52
N VAL A 96 -2.11 -20.72 9.24
CA VAL A 96 -3.49 -20.97 8.74
C VAL A 96 -4.06 -22.29 9.27
N ASN A 97 -3.20 -23.30 9.41
CA ASN A 97 -3.57 -24.66 9.81
C ASN A 97 -3.89 -24.84 11.29
N SER A 98 -3.77 -23.78 12.08
CA SER A 98 -4.04 -23.79 13.52
C SER A 98 -5.53 -23.80 13.84
N VAL A 99 -5.89 -24.49 14.93
CA VAL A 99 -7.27 -24.56 15.43
C VAL A 99 -7.63 -23.31 16.25
N GLU A 100 -6.66 -22.74 16.97
CA GLU A 100 -6.85 -21.59 17.86
C GLU A 100 -6.33 -20.31 17.21
N ARG A 101 -7.26 -19.53 16.65
CA ARG A 101 -6.98 -18.29 15.93
C ARG A 101 -7.43 -17.01 16.67
N ILE A 102 -8.18 -17.16 17.76
CA ILE A 102 -8.78 -16.03 18.47
C ILE A 102 -7.70 -15.15 19.10
N ARG A 103 -7.71 -13.84 18.81
CA ARG A 103 -6.74 -12.84 19.33
C ARG A 103 -5.28 -13.23 19.08
N LYS A 104 -5.00 -13.80 17.91
CA LYS A 104 -3.65 -14.11 17.44
C LYS A 104 -3.38 -13.43 16.10
N CYS A 105 -2.10 -13.31 15.74
CA CYS A 105 -1.68 -12.79 14.45
C CYS A 105 -1.50 -13.95 13.47
N LEU A 106 -2.30 -13.97 12.41
CA LEU A 106 -2.13 -14.93 11.33
C LEU A 106 -1.00 -14.46 10.42
N VAL A 107 0.07 -15.24 10.30
CA VAL A 107 1.12 -15.03 9.28
C VAL A 107 0.90 -16.07 8.20
N VAL A 108 0.64 -15.61 6.98
CA VAL A 108 0.21 -16.49 5.88
C VAL A 108 0.84 -16.07 4.56
N TRP A 109 1.30 -17.06 3.81
CA TRP A 109 1.70 -16.87 2.43
C TRP A 109 0.49 -16.62 1.55
N TRP A 110 0.52 -15.58 0.71
CA TRP A 110 -0.66 -15.16 -0.05
C TRP A 110 -1.26 -16.25 -0.97
N MET A 111 -0.45 -17.19 -1.47
CA MET A 111 -0.94 -18.31 -2.30
C MET A 111 -1.73 -19.36 -1.50
N ASP A 112 -1.55 -19.43 -0.19
CA ASP A 112 -2.27 -20.37 0.66
C ASP A 112 -3.69 -19.87 0.99
N VAL A 113 -4.00 -18.64 0.59
CA VAL A 113 -5.27 -17.98 0.85
C VAL A 113 -6.21 -18.19 -0.33
N VAL A 114 -7.40 -18.72 -0.05
CA VAL A 114 -8.48 -18.81 -1.02
C VAL A 114 -9.17 -17.44 -1.09
N VAL A 115 -9.16 -16.81 -2.27
CA VAL A 115 -9.68 -15.44 -2.45
C VAL A 115 -11.17 -15.34 -2.09
N ASP A 116 -11.95 -16.38 -2.39
CA ASP A 116 -13.38 -16.42 -2.08
C ASP A 116 -13.65 -16.53 -0.57
N GLU A 117 -12.73 -17.11 0.20
CA GLU A 117 -12.82 -17.22 1.66
C GLU A 117 -12.27 -16.00 2.39
N LEU A 118 -11.67 -15.04 1.67
CA LEU A 118 -11.02 -13.87 2.26
C LEU A 118 -11.98 -13.05 3.12
N HIS A 119 -13.23 -12.88 2.69
CA HIS A 119 -14.26 -12.21 3.50
C HIS A 119 -14.48 -12.93 4.83
N SER A 120 -14.56 -14.27 4.82
CA SER A 120 -14.74 -15.07 6.04
C SER A 120 -13.54 -14.95 6.97
N LEU A 121 -12.32 -14.94 6.42
CA LEU A 121 -11.08 -14.80 7.16
C LEU A 121 -10.99 -13.43 7.86
N LEU A 122 -11.33 -12.37 7.13
CA LEU A 122 -11.29 -10.99 7.64
C LEU A 122 -12.41 -10.69 8.66
N SER A 123 -13.52 -11.42 8.58
CA SER A 123 -14.61 -11.33 9.56
C SER A 123 -14.35 -12.12 10.85
N SER A 124 -13.31 -12.95 10.89
CA SER A 124 -12.99 -13.76 12.06
C SER A 124 -12.37 -12.95 13.20
N ASN A 125 -12.49 -13.41 14.44
CA ASN A 125 -11.94 -12.76 15.65
C ASN A 125 -10.40 -12.90 15.77
N LEU A 126 -9.67 -12.64 14.68
CA LEU A 126 -8.22 -12.54 14.63
C LEU A 126 -7.76 -11.22 15.26
N GLY A 127 -6.57 -11.21 15.85
CA GLY A 127 -5.95 -9.98 16.34
C GLY A 127 -5.25 -9.18 15.22
N GLY A 128 -4.69 -9.88 14.24
CA GLY A 128 -4.04 -9.29 13.07
C GLY A 128 -3.78 -10.33 11.98
N ILE A 129 -3.52 -9.87 10.75
CA ILE A 129 -3.11 -10.70 9.62
C ILE A 129 -1.90 -10.05 8.94
N ILE A 130 -0.86 -10.84 8.72
CA ILE A 130 0.29 -10.50 7.90
C ILE A 130 0.25 -11.39 6.66
N PHE A 131 -0.03 -10.80 5.51
CA PHE A 131 0.13 -11.49 4.22
C PHE A 131 1.56 -11.34 3.75
N VAL A 132 2.22 -12.47 3.54
CA VAL A 132 3.58 -12.53 3.01
C VAL A 132 3.51 -12.64 1.49
N LEU A 133 4.15 -11.69 0.80
CA LEU A 133 4.28 -11.60 -0.65
C LEU A 133 5.70 -11.92 -1.10
N PRO A 134 5.92 -12.42 -2.31
CA PRO A 134 7.27 -12.67 -2.81
C PRO A 134 8.05 -11.37 -2.98
N ALA A 135 9.36 -11.45 -2.73
CA ALA A 135 10.27 -10.32 -2.90
C ALA A 135 10.33 -9.83 -4.36
N ASN A 136 10.15 -10.75 -5.33
CA ASN A 136 10.16 -10.44 -6.76
C ASN A 136 8.91 -11.00 -7.45
N PHE A 137 8.22 -10.14 -8.19
CA PHE A 137 7.02 -10.49 -8.97
C PHE A 137 7.33 -10.87 -10.42
N SER A 138 8.56 -10.62 -10.90
CA SER A 138 8.94 -10.88 -12.29
C SER A 138 8.92 -12.38 -12.65
N THR A 139 9.13 -13.25 -11.66
CA THR A 139 9.17 -14.71 -11.83
C THR A 139 7.77 -15.36 -11.85
N MET A 140 6.71 -14.61 -11.60
CA MET A 140 5.34 -15.16 -11.56
C MET A 140 4.82 -15.55 -12.94
N LEU A 141 4.12 -16.68 -12.98
CA LEU A 141 3.36 -17.11 -14.15
C LEU A 141 2.13 -16.22 -14.38
N VAL A 142 1.55 -16.28 -15.58
CA VAL A 142 0.40 -15.43 -15.96
C VAL A 142 -0.83 -15.76 -15.11
N GLU A 143 -1.05 -17.02 -14.79
CA GLU A 143 -2.14 -17.50 -13.94
C GLU A 143 -1.99 -16.99 -12.50
N GLU A 144 -0.77 -17.00 -11.98
CA GLU A 144 -0.42 -16.48 -10.65
C GLU A 144 -0.65 -14.98 -10.57
N LYS A 145 -0.24 -14.23 -11.60
CA LYS A 145 -0.52 -12.78 -11.71
C LYS A 145 -2.02 -12.51 -11.70
N ASN A 146 -2.81 -13.26 -12.49
CA ASN A 146 -4.26 -13.11 -12.51
C ASN A 146 -4.91 -13.42 -11.17
N ARG A 147 -4.43 -14.44 -10.46
CA ARG A 147 -4.87 -14.76 -9.09
C ARG A 147 -4.52 -13.63 -8.12
N PHE A 148 -3.31 -13.09 -8.21
CA PHE A 148 -2.86 -11.98 -7.37
C PHE A 148 -3.68 -10.71 -7.62
N LEU A 149 -3.98 -10.36 -8.87
CA LEU A 149 -4.82 -9.21 -9.20
C LEU A 149 -6.22 -9.30 -8.59
N ARG A 150 -6.80 -10.51 -8.54
CA ARG A 150 -8.09 -10.74 -7.85
C ARG A 150 -7.95 -10.60 -6.34
N PHE A 151 -6.87 -11.15 -5.77
CA PHE A 151 -6.56 -11.05 -4.35
C PHE A 151 -6.36 -9.58 -3.90
N GLU A 152 -5.53 -8.82 -4.61
CA GLU A 152 -5.27 -7.41 -4.34
C GLU A 152 -6.55 -6.57 -4.45
N LYS A 153 -7.34 -6.79 -5.52
CA LYS A 153 -8.63 -6.14 -5.70
C LYS A 153 -9.57 -6.44 -4.52
N ALA A 154 -9.67 -7.69 -4.11
CA ALA A 154 -10.53 -8.07 -2.99
C ALA A 154 -10.08 -7.38 -1.69
N LEU A 155 -8.79 -7.42 -1.36
CA LEU A 155 -8.23 -6.76 -0.17
C LEU A 155 -8.51 -5.26 -0.11
N LEU A 156 -8.40 -4.55 -1.24
CA LEU A 156 -8.63 -3.11 -1.30
C LEU A 156 -10.12 -2.73 -1.20
N THR A 157 -11.03 -3.67 -1.51
CA THR A 157 -12.48 -3.42 -1.51
C THR A 157 -13.20 -3.89 -0.25
N LEU A 158 -12.62 -4.84 0.49
CA LEU A 158 -13.30 -5.46 1.62
C LEU A 158 -13.20 -4.61 2.89
N PRO A 159 -14.31 -4.42 3.64
CA PRO A 159 -14.30 -3.84 4.98
C PRO A 159 -13.83 -4.88 6.00
N THR A 160 -12.99 -4.47 6.95
CA THR A 160 -12.27 -5.39 7.85
C THR A 160 -12.05 -4.72 9.21
N LYS A 161 -12.17 -5.48 10.30
CA LYS A 161 -11.92 -4.95 11.65
C LYS A 161 -10.54 -5.31 12.21
N VAL A 162 -9.89 -6.27 11.56
CA VAL A 162 -8.62 -6.87 11.99
C VAL A 162 -7.45 -6.04 11.46
N ALA A 163 -6.34 -5.90 12.20
CA ALA A 163 -5.16 -5.22 11.68
C ALA A 163 -4.54 -6.00 10.51
N LEU A 164 -4.37 -5.36 9.34
CA LEU A 164 -3.83 -6.00 8.14
C LEU A 164 -2.52 -5.38 7.71
N PHE A 165 -1.53 -6.24 7.53
CA PHE A 165 -0.19 -5.89 7.10
C PHE A 165 0.24 -6.76 5.93
N ILE A 166 1.07 -6.17 5.08
CA ILE A 166 1.73 -6.83 3.97
C ILE A 166 3.22 -6.88 4.29
N ALA A 167 3.80 -8.07 4.28
CA ALA A 167 5.23 -8.26 4.39
C ALA A 167 5.78 -8.82 3.07
N PHE A 168 7.02 -8.50 2.75
CA PHE A 168 7.73 -9.16 1.65
C PHE A 168 8.58 -10.29 2.19
N ASP A 169 8.73 -11.33 1.38
CA ASP A 169 9.47 -12.53 1.71
C ASP A 169 10.91 -12.20 2.10
N CYS A 170 11.30 -12.67 3.28
CA CYS A 170 12.60 -12.47 3.90
C CYS A 170 12.94 -13.68 4.78
N PRO A 171 14.23 -13.99 5.01
CA PRO A 171 14.61 -15.15 5.80
C PRO A 171 14.03 -15.11 7.23
N GLU A 172 13.88 -13.91 7.80
CA GLU A 172 13.31 -13.67 9.11
C GLU A 172 11.84 -14.11 9.20
N ILE A 173 11.00 -13.73 8.23
CA ILE A 173 9.57 -14.09 8.24
C ILE A 173 9.36 -15.57 7.93
N GLN A 174 10.24 -16.16 7.10
CA GLN A 174 10.20 -17.60 6.83
C GLN A 174 10.42 -18.43 8.09
N GLU A 175 11.33 -18.00 8.97
CA GLU A 175 11.55 -18.68 10.25
C GLU A 175 10.36 -18.57 11.20
N VAL A 176 9.72 -17.39 11.25
CA VAL A 176 8.48 -17.18 12.01
C VAL A 176 7.36 -18.09 11.49
N MET A 177 7.19 -18.19 10.17
CA MET A 177 6.20 -19.07 9.55
C MET A 177 6.49 -20.55 9.82
N ARG A 178 7.75 -20.99 9.68
CA ARG A 178 8.19 -22.37 9.93
C ARG A 178 7.82 -22.81 11.34
N LEU A 179 8.16 -22.01 12.35
CA LEU A 179 7.85 -22.30 13.75
C LEU A 179 6.33 -22.29 14.03
N ALA A 180 5.59 -21.37 13.39
CA ALA A 180 4.13 -21.34 13.50
C ALA A 180 3.45 -22.57 12.87
N GLU A 181 4.02 -23.15 11.80
CA GLU A 181 3.54 -24.37 11.16
C GLU A 181 3.85 -25.63 11.97
N GLU A 182 5.08 -25.75 12.48
CA GLU A 182 5.49 -26.87 13.34
C GLU A 182 4.56 -26.99 14.55
N ARG A 183 4.21 -25.85 15.14
CA ARG A 183 3.26 -25.81 16.25
C ARG A 183 1.84 -26.20 15.84
N ALA A 184 1.36 -25.76 14.68
CA ALA A 184 0.05 -26.17 14.19
C ALA A 184 -0.02 -27.69 13.96
N ARG A 185 1.07 -28.33 13.51
CA ARG A 185 1.16 -29.79 13.39
C ARG A 185 1.12 -30.49 14.75
N VAL A 186 1.84 -29.97 15.75
CA VAL A 186 1.83 -30.53 17.12
C VAL A 186 0.47 -30.38 17.79
N SER A 187 -0.21 -29.24 17.57
CA SER A 187 -1.53 -28.96 18.14
C SER A 187 -2.62 -29.93 17.65
N LYS A 188 -2.48 -30.50 16.45
CA LYS A 188 -3.39 -31.52 15.90
C LYS A 188 -3.23 -32.91 16.52
N ARG A 189 -2.23 -33.15 17.39
CA ARG A 189 -2.03 -34.44 18.10
C ARG A 189 -2.89 -34.53 19.37
N ASN A 190 -2.78 -35.65 20.08
CA ASN A 190 -3.50 -35.95 21.33
C ASN A 190 -3.47 -34.78 22.34
N LEU A 191 -4.54 -34.63 23.13
CA LEU A 191 -4.73 -33.54 24.11
C LEU A 191 -3.56 -33.35 25.08
N PHE A 192 -2.87 -34.41 25.46
CA PHE A 192 -1.68 -34.35 26.32
C PHE A 192 -0.49 -33.68 25.63
N HIS A 193 -0.23 -34.02 24.37
CA HIS A 193 0.79 -33.34 23.57
C HIS A 193 0.44 -31.89 23.31
N LYS A 194 -0.86 -31.58 23.12
CA LYS A 194 -1.34 -30.21 23.04
C LYS A 194 -1.03 -29.43 24.32
N PHE A 195 -1.35 -29.98 25.48
CA PHE A 195 -1.06 -29.34 26.78
C PHE A 195 0.45 -29.13 26.99
N ILE A 196 1.28 -30.14 26.73
CA ILE A 196 2.75 -30.02 26.84
C ILE A 196 3.28 -28.97 25.88
N SER A 197 2.82 -28.95 24.63
CA SER A 197 3.26 -27.97 23.64
C SER A 197 2.82 -26.55 23.98
N LEU A 198 1.68 -26.38 24.67
CA LEU A 198 1.23 -25.09 25.18
C LEU A 198 2.06 -24.61 26.37
N CYS A 199 2.58 -25.51 27.20
CA CYS A 199 3.38 -25.15 28.38
C CYS A 199 4.86 -24.94 28.07
N ILE A 200 5.44 -25.75 27.18
CA ILE A 200 6.90 -25.78 26.92
C ILE A 200 7.26 -25.12 25.58
N GLY A 201 6.29 -24.93 24.68
CA GLY A 201 6.52 -24.38 23.35
C GLY A 201 6.94 -22.91 23.35
N GLU A 202 7.97 -22.60 22.59
CA GLU A 202 8.43 -21.25 22.27
C GLU A 202 7.60 -20.66 21.13
N ASN A 203 7.22 -19.38 21.25
CA ASN A 203 6.36 -18.71 20.29
C ASN A 203 6.88 -17.31 19.98
N TYR A 204 6.76 -16.89 18.73
CA TYR A 204 6.96 -15.49 18.40
C TYR A 204 5.76 -14.67 18.81
N ARG A 205 6.02 -13.65 19.62
CA ARG A 205 5.11 -12.52 19.78
C ARG A 205 5.58 -11.40 18.89
N LEU A 206 4.65 -10.86 18.14
CA LEU A 206 4.89 -9.84 17.15
C LEU A 206 4.40 -8.50 17.70
N TYR A 207 5.26 -7.49 17.57
CA TYR A 207 5.04 -6.14 18.08
C TYR A 207 5.32 -5.12 16.98
N THR A 208 4.41 -4.17 16.77
CA THR A 208 4.66 -3.00 15.91
C THR A 208 5.61 -2.02 16.59
N GLY A 209 6.67 -1.62 15.90
CA GLY A 209 7.68 -0.68 16.40
C GLY A 209 7.17 0.76 16.49
N ASN A 210 6.37 1.21 15.52
CA ASN A 210 5.77 2.54 15.55
C ASN A 210 4.64 2.59 16.59
N GLN A 211 4.82 3.40 17.64
CA GLN A 211 3.77 3.66 18.65
C GLN A 211 3.04 4.99 18.44
N ASN A 212 3.53 5.85 17.55
CA ASN A 212 2.90 7.12 17.25
C ASN A 212 1.61 6.90 16.47
N ASP A 213 0.52 7.55 16.90
CA ASP A 213 -0.72 7.60 16.14
C ASP A 213 -0.40 8.12 14.72
N ALA A 214 -0.81 7.35 13.71
CA ALA A 214 -0.59 7.53 12.28
C ALA A 214 -1.07 8.88 11.67
N MET A 215 -1.41 9.86 12.49
CA MET A 215 -2.09 11.07 12.08
C MET A 215 -1.10 12.21 11.77
N SER A 216 -0.29 12.03 10.73
CA SER A 216 0.19 13.19 9.97
C SER A 216 -0.82 13.46 8.86
N ASN A 217 -1.74 14.39 9.12
CA ASN A 217 -2.71 14.86 8.14
C ASN A 217 -2.00 15.67 7.05
N SER A 218 -1.32 15.01 6.11
CA SER A 218 -0.86 15.69 4.91
C SER A 218 -2.06 15.99 4.02
N ARG A 219 -2.39 17.28 3.93
CA ARG A 219 -3.54 17.81 3.18
C ARG A 219 -3.12 18.60 1.94
N VAL A 220 -1.84 18.50 1.54
CA VAL A 220 -1.26 19.32 0.50
C VAL A 220 -0.80 18.45 -0.66
N LEU A 221 -1.43 18.65 -1.82
CA LEU A 221 -0.99 18.12 -3.10
C LEU A 221 -0.49 19.27 -3.99
N GLN A 222 0.39 18.98 -4.94
CA GLN A 222 1.00 20.00 -5.79
C GLN A 222 0.97 19.59 -7.26
N ASN A 223 0.32 20.44 -8.07
CA ASN A 223 0.32 20.35 -9.52
C ASN A 223 1.48 21.18 -10.09
N ILE A 224 2.09 20.69 -11.18
CA ILE A 224 3.10 21.43 -11.93
C ILE A 224 2.50 21.83 -13.27
N ILE A 225 2.54 23.11 -13.60
CA ILE A 225 1.88 23.66 -14.78
C ILE A 225 2.92 24.41 -15.61
N GLY A 226 3.10 24.01 -16.87
CA GLY A 226 3.97 24.68 -17.84
C GLY A 226 3.16 25.27 -18.99
N ARG A 227 3.49 26.48 -19.42
CA ARG A 227 2.83 27.16 -20.55
C ARG A 227 3.81 27.39 -21.70
N LEU A 228 3.34 27.15 -22.92
CA LEU A 228 3.97 27.60 -24.17
C LEU A 228 2.97 28.47 -24.92
N SER A 229 3.32 29.73 -25.15
CA SER A 229 2.44 30.71 -25.79
C SER A 229 2.46 30.57 -27.31
N ALA A 230 1.33 30.79 -27.99
CA ALA A 230 1.18 30.71 -29.44
C ALA A 230 1.90 31.83 -30.21
N PHE A 231 2.03 31.66 -31.52
CA PHE A 231 2.59 32.69 -32.42
C PHE A 231 1.80 34.00 -32.34
N ASP A 232 0.47 33.91 -32.35
CA ASP A 232 -0.40 35.06 -32.21
C ASP A 232 -0.48 35.47 -30.73
N GLN A 233 -0.25 36.75 -30.44
CA GLN A 233 -0.28 37.30 -29.08
C GLN A 233 -1.63 37.93 -28.72
N ARG A 234 -2.65 37.78 -29.58
CA ARG A 234 -4.02 38.22 -29.27
C ARG A 234 -4.53 37.53 -28.00
N GLU A 235 -5.36 38.25 -27.23
CA GLU A 235 -5.90 37.78 -25.96
C GLU A 235 -6.78 36.52 -26.08
N HIS A 236 -7.29 36.19 -27.29
CA HIS A 236 -8.25 35.11 -27.51
C HIS A 236 -7.70 33.91 -28.31
N VAL A 237 -6.42 33.60 -28.18
CA VAL A 237 -5.86 32.41 -28.85
C VAL A 237 -6.29 31.12 -28.16
N THR A 238 -6.77 30.18 -28.97
CA THR A 238 -7.21 28.85 -28.55
C THR A 238 -6.09 28.10 -27.82
N THR A 239 -6.41 27.56 -26.65
CA THR A 239 -5.49 26.82 -25.81
C THR A 239 -5.83 25.34 -25.80
N ILE A 240 -4.83 24.47 -25.92
CA ILE A 240 -4.95 23.02 -25.78
C ILE A 240 -4.22 22.62 -24.50
N ALA A 241 -4.93 21.92 -23.62
CA ALA A 241 -4.34 21.42 -22.38
C ALA A 241 -3.91 19.96 -22.57
N ILE A 242 -2.67 19.63 -22.20
CA ILE A 242 -2.11 18.28 -22.18
C ILE A 242 -1.89 17.95 -20.72
N VAL A 243 -2.60 16.94 -20.24
CA VAL A 243 -2.68 16.62 -18.81
C VAL A 243 -2.25 15.18 -18.60
N ALA A 244 -1.43 14.97 -17.58
CA ALA A 244 -1.13 13.64 -17.05
C ALA A 244 -1.03 13.75 -15.54
N HIS A 245 -1.25 12.66 -14.83
CA HIS A 245 -0.98 12.59 -13.40
C HIS A 245 0.30 11.80 -13.12
N TYR A 246 1.07 12.19 -12.12
CA TYR A 246 2.30 11.48 -11.71
C TYR A 246 2.04 10.34 -10.72
N ASP A 247 0.82 10.22 -10.20
CA ASP A 247 0.50 9.23 -9.17
C ASP A 247 0.25 7.82 -9.73
N SER A 248 0.49 6.85 -8.85
CA SER A 248 0.14 5.44 -8.98
C SER A 248 -0.60 4.96 -7.73
N PHE A 249 -1.15 3.75 -7.77
CA PHE A 249 -1.84 3.16 -6.63
C PHE A 249 -1.71 1.65 -6.68
N GLY A 250 -1.65 1.02 -5.51
CA GLY A 250 -1.56 -0.42 -5.33
C GLY A 250 -1.74 -0.79 -3.87
N LEU A 251 -1.65 -2.10 -3.58
CA LEU A 251 -1.82 -2.64 -2.22
C LEU A 251 -0.93 -1.99 -1.16
N THR A 252 0.29 -1.58 -1.52
CA THR A 252 1.22 -0.91 -0.62
C THR A 252 1.80 0.33 -1.28
N ALA A 253 1.77 1.46 -0.55
CA ALA A 253 2.20 2.75 -1.08
C ALA A 253 3.67 2.72 -1.56
N LYS A 254 4.56 2.11 -0.78
CA LYS A 254 6.01 1.99 -1.05
C LYS A 254 6.42 1.03 -2.16
N LYS A 255 5.50 0.21 -2.66
CA LYS A 255 5.77 -0.69 -3.82
C LYS A 255 4.87 -0.41 -5.00
N SER A 256 4.14 0.70 -4.96
CA SER A 256 3.37 1.21 -6.09
C SER A 256 4.29 2.06 -6.96
N PHE A 257 4.96 1.47 -7.95
CA PHE A 257 5.83 2.20 -8.89
C PHE A 257 5.05 2.75 -10.09
N GLY A 258 4.04 2.01 -10.56
CA GLY A 258 3.11 2.44 -11.59
C GLY A 258 3.74 2.66 -12.97
N TYR A 259 4.54 1.70 -13.45
CA TYR A 259 5.26 1.83 -14.71
C TYR A 259 4.34 2.27 -15.88
N ASN A 260 3.22 1.57 -16.08
CA ASN A 260 2.19 2.01 -17.00
C ASN A 260 1.24 3.03 -16.36
N SER A 261 0.90 2.91 -15.07
CA SER A 261 -0.16 3.63 -14.37
C SER A 261 0.39 4.64 -13.34
N ASN A 262 0.76 5.87 -13.70
CA ASN A 262 0.83 6.50 -15.02
C ASN A 262 2.27 6.99 -15.34
N GLY A 263 3.26 6.09 -15.28
CA GLY A 263 4.63 6.41 -15.69
C GLY A 263 4.71 6.72 -17.19
N SER A 264 4.07 5.87 -18.00
CA SER A 264 3.99 6.00 -19.45
C SER A 264 3.40 7.33 -19.94
N GLY A 265 2.26 7.78 -19.39
CA GLY A 265 1.63 9.03 -19.79
C GLY A 265 2.42 10.26 -19.37
N MET A 266 3.03 10.23 -18.18
CA MET A 266 3.90 11.31 -17.72
C MET A 266 5.13 11.47 -18.62
N VAL A 267 5.77 10.37 -19.02
CA VAL A 267 6.95 10.38 -19.89
C VAL A 267 6.62 11.01 -21.25
N VAL A 268 5.47 10.68 -21.83
CA VAL A 268 5.01 11.31 -23.08
C VAL A 268 4.74 12.80 -22.88
N LEU A 269 4.13 13.21 -21.76
CA LEU A 269 3.91 14.62 -21.46
C LEU A 269 5.23 15.42 -21.40
N LEU A 270 6.24 14.88 -20.70
CA LEU A 270 7.56 15.50 -20.61
C LEU A 270 8.23 15.62 -21.97
N GLU A 271 8.12 14.58 -22.81
CA GLU A 271 8.66 14.61 -24.16
C GLU A 271 7.97 15.63 -25.05
N LEU A 272 6.63 15.71 -25.01
CA LEU A 272 5.88 16.72 -25.75
C LEU A 272 6.32 18.13 -25.35
N LEU A 273 6.52 18.39 -24.05
CA LEU A 273 7.04 19.66 -23.57
C LEU A 273 8.43 19.96 -24.13
N ARG A 274 9.34 18.98 -24.14
CA ARG A 274 10.70 19.11 -24.69
C ARG A 274 10.69 19.43 -26.19
N LEU A 275 9.89 18.71 -26.97
CA LEU A 275 9.79 18.87 -28.42
C LEU A 275 9.18 20.23 -28.77
N PHE A 276 8.02 20.56 -28.19
CA PHE A 276 7.36 21.82 -28.48
C PHE A 276 8.12 23.02 -27.93
N SER A 277 8.87 22.89 -26.84
CA SER A 277 9.77 23.97 -26.38
C SER A 277 10.73 24.41 -27.48
N ARG A 278 11.36 23.46 -28.18
CA ARG A 278 12.29 23.76 -29.29
C ARG A 278 11.57 24.45 -30.45
N LEU A 279 10.38 23.97 -30.80
CA LEU A 279 9.59 24.52 -31.91
C LEU A 279 8.98 25.90 -31.61
N TYR A 280 8.62 26.16 -30.36
CA TYR A 280 8.01 27.41 -29.93
C TYR A 280 9.04 28.51 -29.65
N LYS A 281 10.33 28.18 -29.50
CA LYS A 281 11.43 29.15 -29.38
C LYS A 281 11.64 29.98 -30.65
N THR A 282 11.46 29.38 -31.83
CA THR A 282 11.64 30.06 -33.11
C THR A 282 10.29 30.59 -33.62
N SER A 283 10.23 31.87 -33.98
CA SER A 283 8.99 32.54 -34.41
C SER A 283 8.33 31.90 -35.64
N THR A 284 9.13 31.36 -36.57
CA THR A 284 8.63 30.74 -37.82
C THR A 284 8.01 29.35 -37.61
N THR A 285 8.47 28.61 -36.60
CA THR A 285 7.99 27.25 -36.29
C THR A 285 6.97 27.21 -35.17
N ARG A 286 6.66 28.36 -34.57
CA ARG A 286 5.70 28.47 -33.46
C ARG A 286 4.27 28.24 -33.96
N ALA A 287 3.53 27.34 -33.32
CA ALA A 287 2.17 27.01 -33.76
C ALA A 287 1.14 28.09 -33.37
N LYS A 288 -0.06 27.97 -33.95
CA LYS A 288 -1.19 28.90 -33.74
C LYS A 288 -1.92 28.71 -32.40
N PHE A 289 -1.57 27.67 -31.65
CA PHE A 289 -2.24 27.29 -30.40
C PHE A 289 -1.36 27.56 -29.19
N ASN A 290 -1.97 28.00 -28.09
CA ASN A 290 -1.31 27.96 -26.78
C ASN A 290 -1.31 26.51 -26.30
N LEU A 291 -0.19 26.05 -25.76
CA LEU A 291 -0.11 24.73 -25.13
C LEU A 291 0.05 24.91 -23.63
N LEU A 292 -0.76 24.17 -22.88
CA LEU A 292 -0.67 24.09 -21.44
C LEU A 292 -0.37 22.65 -21.04
N PHE A 293 0.72 22.44 -20.32
CA PHE A 293 1.13 21.15 -19.80
C PHE A 293 0.80 21.13 -18.31
N VAL A 294 -0.06 20.20 -17.89
CA VAL A 294 -0.45 20.06 -16.49
C VAL A 294 -0.07 18.68 -16.02
N LEU A 295 0.88 18.63 -15.09
CA LEU A 295 1.21 17.42 -14.37
C LEU A 295 0.49 17.45 -13.02
N ALA A 296 -0.62 16.73 -12.93
CA ALA A 296 -1.56 16.78 -11.83
C ALA A 296 -1.22 15.78 -10.72
N ALA A 297 -1.58 16.17 -9.50
CA ALA A 297 -1.52 15.35 -8.30
C ALA A 297 -2.87 14.69 -7.99
N GLY A 298 -2.85 13.64 -7.17
CA GLY A 298 -4.05 12.91 -6.76
C GLY A 298 -4.78 12.23 -7.92
N GLY A 299 -4.07 11.79 -8.97
CA GLY A 299 -4.70 11.15 -10.13
C GLY A 299 -5.49 9.88 -9.77
N LYS A 300 -4.94 9.05 -8.87
CA LYS A 300 -5.63 7.86 -8.35
C LYS A 300 -6.54 8.16 -7.15
N ALA A 301 -6.35 9.32 -6.51
CA ALA A 301 -7.23 9.88 -5.50
C ALA A 301 -8.31 10.75 -6.15
N ASN A 302 -9.12 10.18 -7.05
CA ASN A 302 -10.24 10.86 -7.72
C ASN A 302 -9.86 12.15 -8.49
N TYR A 303 -8.65 12.26 -9.04
CA TYR A 303 -8.19 13.42 -9.82
C TYR A 303 -8.31 14.77 -9.10
N LEU A 304 -8.01 14.80 -7.80
CA LEU A 304 -8.15 15.99 -6.97
C LEU A 304 -7.34 17.18 -7.48
N GLY A 305 -6.11 16.94 -7.94
CA GLY A 305 -5.27 18.00 -8.49
C GLY A 305 -5.89 18.63 -9.74
N THR A 306 -6.42 17.81 -10.64
CA THR A 306 -7.08 18.27 -11.85
C THR A 306 -8.37 19.01 -11.52
N LYS A 307 -9.16 18.55 -10.55
CA LYS A 307 -10.36 19.24 -10.04
C LYS A 307 -10.01 20.67 -9.61
N GLN A 308 -9.06 20.81 -8.68
CA GLN A 308 -8.68 22.11 -8.14
C GLN A 308 -8.15 23.03 -9.23
N TRP A 309 -7.30 22.52 -10.12
CA TRP A 309 -6.74 23.32 -11.20
C TRP A 309 -7.82 23.85 -12.16
N ILE A 310 -8.83 23.05 -12.49
CA ILE A 310 -9.96 23.50 -13.32
C ILE A 310 -10.77 24.57 -12.58
N ASP A 311 -11.03 24.38 -11.29
CA ASP A 311 -11.78 25.34 -10.48
C ASP A 311 -11.04 26.69 -10.40
N ASP A 312 -9.72 26.67 -10.16
CA ASP A 312 -8.85 27.86 -10.20
C ASP A 312 -8.87 28.55 -11.57
N LEU A 313 -8.87 27.76 -12.66
CA LEU A 313 -8.90 28.28 -14.03
C LEU A 313 -10.22 29.00 -14.34
N ILE A 314 -11.35 28.44 -13.90
CA ILE A 314 -12.67 29.06 -14.05
C ILE A 314 -12.77 30.33 -13.23
N GLU A 315 -12.31 30.28 -11.98
CA GLU A 315 -12.32 31.44 -11.09
C GLU A 315 -11.45 32.59 -11.64
N ARG A 316 -10.27 32.28 -12.22
CA ARG A 316 -9.44 33.25 -12.92
C ARG A 316 -10.12 33.81 -14.18
N ARG A 317 -10.88 33.00 -14.91
CA ARG A 317 -11.64 33.45 -16.08
C ARG A 317 -12.76 34.41 -15.71
N ASP A 318 -13.46 34.13 -14.62
CA ASP A 318 -14.55 34.98 -14.17
C ASP A 318 -14.02 36.32 -13.61
N ARG A 319 -12.79 36.34 -13.06
CA ARG A 319 -12.09 37.57 -12.63
C ARG A 319 -11.38 38.34 -13.74
N HIS A 320 -10.81 37.64 -14.72
CA HIS A 320 -10.00 38.21 -15.78
C HIS A 320 -10.43 37.69 -17.14
N THR A 321 -10.88 38.58 -18.02
CA THR A 321 -11.28 38.28 -19.41
C THR A 321 -10.16 37.65 -20.25
N ALA A 322 -8.90 37.75 -19.80
CA ALA A 322 -7.71 37.22 -20.46
C ALA A 322 -7.33 35.77 -20.05
N ALA A 323 -8.16 35.09 -19.25
CA ALA A 323 -7.89 33.69 -18.91
C ALA A 323 -7.93 32.77 -20.14
N PRO A 324 -7.10 31.72 -20.19
CA PRO A 324 -6.98 30.88 -21.37
C PRO A 324 -8.29 30.14 -21.67
N LEU A 325 -8.82 30.34 -22.87
CA LEU A 325 -9.94 29.56 -23.38
C LEU A 325 -9.41 28.19 -23.86
N ILE A 326 -9.68 27.16 -23.06
CA ILE A 326 -9.36 25.77 -23.43
C ILE A 326 -10.37 25.30 -24.48
N ASP A 327 -9.89 24.99 -25.69
CA ASP A 327 -10.70 24.39 -26.76
C ASP A 327 -11.00 22.92 -26.40
N PHE A 328 -9.94 22.15 -26.11
CA PHE A 328 -10.06 20.83 -25.51
C PHE A 328 -8.82 20.43 -24.71
N ALA A 329 -8.99 19.45 -23.83
CA ALA A 329 -7.91 18.81 -23.07
C ALA A 329 -7.64 17.37 -23.54
N ILE A 330 -6.36 16.99 -23.57
CA ILE A 330 -5.84 15.65 -23.83
C ILE A 330 -5.30 15.11 -22.51
N CYS A 331 -5.96 14.12 -21.93
CA CYS A 331 -5.48 13.44 -20.72
C CYS A 331 -4.72 12.16 -21.12
N LEU A 332 -3.50 11.97 -20.63
CA LEU A 332 -2.69 10.79 -20.88
C LEU A 332 -2.72 9.88 -19.65
N ASP A 333 -3.23 8.64 -19.80
CA ASP A 333 -3.31 7.67 -18.70
C ASP A 333 -3.03 6.25 -19.22
N GLY A 334 -1.88 5.68 -18.84
CA GLY A 334 -1.56 4.28 -19.13
C GLY A 334 -1.53 3.94 -20.62
N LEU A 335 -0.49 4.42 -21.32
CA LEU A 335 -0.38 4.29 -22.78
C LEU A 335 0.13 2.92 -23.25
N ILE A 336 0.73 2.11 -22.38
CA ILE A 336 1.22 0.78 -22.76
C ILE A 336 0.02 -0.16 -22.93
N SER A 337 -0.07 -0.79 -24.11
CA SER A 337 -1.10 -1.76 -24.47
C SER A 337 -0.45 -3.07 -24.94
N GLU A 338 -1.04 -4.20 -24.55
CA GLU A 338 -0.58 -5.52 -25.03
C GLU A 338 -0.92 -5.76 -26.51
N ASP A 339 -2.01 -5.16 -26.99
CA ASP A 339 -2.63 -5.37 -28.30
C ASP A 339 -2.23 -4.31 -29.36
N SER A 340 -1.29 -3.41 -29.03
CA SER A 340 -0.97 -2.24 -29.88
C SER A 340 -2.22 -1.42 -30.26
N LYS A 341 -3.16 -1.28 -29.31
CA LYS A 341 -4.38 -0.50 -29.48
C LYS A 341 -4.32 0.76 -28.62
N LEU A 342 -4.76 1.87 -29.20
CA LEU A 342 -4.90 3.15 -28.51
C LEU A 342 -6.37 3.52 -28.43
N TYR A 343 -6.88 3.65 -27.20
CA TYR A 343 -8.27 4.02 -26.94
C TYR A 343 -8.38 5.51 -26.59
N MET A 344 -9.29 6.20 -27.26
CA MET A 344 -9.72 7.55 -26.91
C MET A 344 -11.03 7.47 -26.13
N HIS A 345 -10.94 7.62 -24.81
CA HIS A 345 -12.07 7.61 -23.91
C HIS A 345 -12.74 8.98 -23.90
N VAL A 346 -14.06 9.00 -24.14
CA VAL A 346 -14.85 10.23 -24.23
C VAL A 346 -16.17 10.13 -23.50
N SER A 347 -16.58 11.22 -22.86
CA SER A 347 -17.92 11.37 -22.26
C SER A 347 -19.03 11.46 -23.32
N LYS A 348 -18.72 12.18 -24.41
CA LYS A 348 -19.62 12.46 -25.52
C LYS A 348 -18.84 12.27 -26.82
N VAL A 349 -19.43 11.54 -27.77
CA VAL A 349 -18.81 11.35 -29.07
C VAL A 349 -18.59 12.73 -29.72
N PRO A 350 -17.37 13.02 -30.20
CA PRO A 350 -17.07 14.28 -30.87
C PRO A 350 -17.97 14.48 -32.09
N ARG A 351 -18.53 15.68 -32.25
CA ARG A 351 -19.30 16.03 -33.45
C ARG A 351 -18.38 16.06 -34.66
N GLN A 352 -18.90 15.70 -35.83
CA GLN A 352 -18.20 15.84 -37.11
C GLN A 352 -17.69 17.28 -37.26
N ASN A 353 -16.44 17.43 -37.73
CA ASN A 353 -15.70 18.71 -37.86
C ASN A 353 -15.37 19.47 -36.57
N SER A 354 -15.69 18.95 -35.37
CA SER A 354 -15.18 19.54 -34.12
C SER A 354 -13.64 19.44 -34.03
N SER A 355 -13.00 20.34 -33.26
CA SER A 355 -11.56 20.28 -32.99
C SER A 355 -11.11 18.90 -32.49
N MET A 356 -11.86 18.31 -31.56
CA MET A 356 -11.59 16.98 -31.03
C MET A 356 -11.73 15.88 -32.09
N HIS A 357 -12.71 15.98 -33.00
CA HIS A 357 -12.84 15.03 -34.11
C HIS A 357 -11.68 15.17 -35.12
N ARG A 358 -11.28 16.39 -35.45
CA ARG A 358 -10.11 16.66 -36.31
C ARG A 358 -8.83 16.11 -35.70
N PHE A 359 -8.64 16.28 -34.39
CA PHE A 359 -7.53 15.66 -33.66
C PHE A 359 -7.56 14.13 -33.79
N TYR A 360 -8.71 13.50 -33.56
CA TYR A 360 -8.84 12.04 -33.70
C TYR A 360 -8.52 11.56 -35.13
N GLN A 361 -8.92 12.29 -36.16
CA GLN A 361 -8.56 11.96 -37.55
C GLN A 361 -7.04 11.99 -37.78
N MET A 362 -6.34 12.98 -37.21
CA MET A 362 -4.87 13.04 -37.29
C MET A 362 -4.22 11.90 -36.50
N LEU A 363 -4.78 11.56 -35.34
CA LEU A 363 -4.32 10.43 -34.53
C LEU A 363 -4.48 9.09 -35.24
N GLU A 364 -5.60 8.86 -35.92
CA GLU A 364 -5.85 7.65 -36.72
C GLU A 364 -4.86 7.53 -37.89
N GLN A 365 -4.52 8.66 -38.52
CA GLN A 365 -3.48 8.68 -39.57
C GLN A 365 -2.11 8.30 -39.00
N SER A 366 -1.71 8.89 -37.87
CA SER A 366 -0.46 8.52 -37.19
C SER A 366 -0.46 7.06 -36.75
N GLY A 367 -1.60 6.54 -36.29
CA GLY A 367 -1.74 5.15 -35.88
C GLY A 367 -1.48 4.18 -37.03
N LYS A 368 -1.94 4.51 -38.23
CA LYS A 368 -1.67 3.72 -39.45
C LYS A 368 -0.18 3.63 -39.77
N ASN A 369 0.59 4.69 -39.52
CA ASN A 369 2.04 4.71 -39.78
C ASN A 369 2.81 3.76 -38.85
N TYR A 370 2.37 3.62 -37.59
CA TYR A 370 3.04 2.76 -36.60
C TYR A 370 2.33 1.43 -36.33
N ASN A 371 1.38 1.02 -37.18
CA ASN A 371 0.56 -0.19 -36.99
C ASN A 371 -0.19 -0.23 -35.64
N VAL A 372 -0.63 0.93 -35.15
CA VAL A 372 -1.43 1.09 -33.93
C VAL A 372 -2.89 1.34 -34.31
N SER A 373 -3.78 0.45 -33.86
CA SER A 373 -5.22 0.61 -34.08
C SER A 373 -5.81 1.61 -33.08
N THR A 374 -6.40 2.69 -33.57
CA THR A 374 -7.09 3.69 -32.73
C THR A 374 -8.58 3.41 -32.65
N ALA A 375 -9.18 3.51 -31.46
CA ALA A 375 -10.63 3.34 -31.28
C ALA A 375 -11.21 4.37 -30.29
N ILE A 376 -12.42 4.84 -30.55
CA ILE A 376 -13.17 5.70 -29.61
C ILE A 376 -14.00 4.82 -28.68
N VAL A 377 -13.82 4.99 -27.38
CA VAL A 377 -14.63 4.33 -26.35
C VAL A 377 -15.47 5.39 -25.66
N GLN A 378 -16.78 5.32 -25.84
CA GLN A 378 -17.70 6.24 -25.15
C GLN A 378 -18.10 5.67 -23.81
N LYS A 379 -18.02 6.50 -22.77
CA LYS A 379 -18.61 6.22 -21.47
C LYS A 379 -19.39 7.43 -20.98
N LYS A 380 -20.66 7.24 -20.65
CA LYS A 380 -21.47 8.31 -20.04
C LYS A 380 -21.05 8.49 -18.58
N ILE A 381 -20.93 9.74 -18.16
CA ILE A 381 -20.62 10.10 -16.77
C ILE A 381 -21.85 9.79 -15.92
N ASN A 382 -21.65 9.04 -14.84
CA ASN A 382 -22.68 8.84 -13.83
C ASN A 382 -22.55 9.95 -12.78
N LEU A 383 -23.56 10.82 -12.69
CA LEU A 383 -23.56 11.93 -11.71
C LEU A 383 -23.82 11.45 -10.27
N GLY A 384 -24.33 10.23 -10.09
CA GLY A 384 -24.58 9.64 -8.77
C GLY A 384 -23.39 8.90 -8.18
N ASP A 385 -22.29 8.75 -8.93
CA ASP A 385 -21.06 8.12 -8.44
C ASP A 385 -20.06 9.20 -8.02
N GLU A 386 -19.52 9.08 -6.81
CA GLU A 386 -18.53 10.03 -6.28
C GLU A 386 -17.14 9.81 -6.91
N LEU A 387 -16.85 8.57 -7.34
CA LEU A 387 -15.57 8.21 -7.92
C LEU A 387 -15.62 8.34 -9.44
N LEU A 388 -14.80 9.24 -9.96
CA LEU A 388 -14.57 9.35 -11.39
C LEU A 388 -13.54 8.33 -11.86
N LEU A 389 -13.81 7.77 -13.02
CA LEU A 389 -13.06 6.61 -13.52
C LEU A 389 -11.93 7.03 -14.46
N TRP A 390 -12.13 8.15 -15.18
CA TRP A 390 -11.16 8.78 -16.06
C TRP A 390 -11.02 10.28 -15.80
N GLU A 391 -9.85 10.83 -16.10
CA GLU A 391 -9.53 12.23 -15.83
C GLU A 391 -10.38 13.22 -16.62
N HIS A 392 -10.70 12.90 -17.89
CA HIS A 392 -11.53 13.75 -18.75
C HIS A 392 -12.96 13.97 -18.23
N GLU A 393 -13.43 13.13 -17.30
CA GLU A 393 -14.73 13.28 -16.65
C GLU A 393 -14.74 14.56 -15.78
N ARG A 394 -13.62 14.93 -15.13
CA ARG A 394 -13.50 16.19 -14.35
C ARG A 394 -13.73 17.43 -15.22
N PHE A 395 -13.12 17.47 -16.41
CA PHE A 395 -13.33 18.54 -17.38
C PHE A 395 -14.76 18.61 -17.87
N SER A 396 -15.34 17.45 -18.16
CA SER A 396 -16.70 17.34 -18.68
C SER A 396 -17.74 17.86 -17.69
N LEU A 397 -17.56 17.64 -16.38
CA LEU A 397 -18.41 18.20 -15.32
C LEU A 397 -18.44 19.74 -15.34
N ARG A 398 -17.34 20.37 -15.76
CA ARG A 398 -17.20 21.83 -15.91
C ARG A 398 -17.44 22.33 -17.34
N ARG A 399 -18.02 21.49 -18.20
CA ARG A 399 -18.36 21.78 -19.60
C ARG A 399 -17.14 22.11 -20.48
N ILE A 400 -15.96 21.63 -20.12
CA ILE A 400 -14.75 21.69 -20.94
C ILE A 400 -14.66 20.40 -21.75
N TYR A 401 -14.39 20.49 -23.05
CA TYR A 401 -14.20 19.31 -23.88
C TYR A 401 -12.89 18.62 -23.52
N ALA A 402 -12.92 17.32 -23.22
CA ALA A 402 -11.72 16.56 -22.91
C ALA A 402 -11.87 15.10 -23.33
N HIS A 403 -10.74 14.43 -23.49
CA HIS A 403 -10.67 13.00 -23.76
C HIS A 403 -9.43 12.40 -23.08
N THR A 404 -9.50 11.12 -22.71
CA THR A 404 -8.34 10.39 -22.17
C THR A 404 -7.81 9.41 -23.21
N LEU A 405 -6.52 9.50 -23.52
CA LEU A 405 -5.80 8.52 -24.33
C LEU A 405 -5.21 7.46 -23.42
N SER A 406 -5.53 6.20 -23.68
CA SER A 406 -5.07 5.06 -22.90
C SER A 406 -4.88 3.82 -23.77
N GLY A 407 -3.89 2.99 -23.44
CA GLY A 407 -3.73 1.64 -23.98
C GLY A 407 -4.70 0.62 -23.37
N ILE A 408 -5.44 1.02 -22.32
CA ILE A 408 -6.37 0.17 -21.57
C ILE A 408 -7.81 0.46 -22.02
N GLN A 409 -8.56 -0.60 -22.34
CA GLN A 409 -9.95 -0.48 -22.81
C GLN A 409 -10.95 -0.19 -21.67
N SER A 410 -10.76 -0.78 -20.50
CA SER A 410 -11.70 -0.66 -19.37
C SER A 410 -11.04 0.05 -18.19
N PRO A 411 -11.70 1.03 -17.54
CA PRO A 411 -11.17 1.66 -16.34
C PRO A 411 -11.10 0.71 -15.13
N PHE A 412 -11.80 -0.43 -15.20
CA PHE A 412 -11.85 -1.46 -14.16
C PHE A 412 -10.75 -2.51 -14.28
N ASP A 413 -9.81 -2.34 -15.22
CA ASP A 413 -8.63 -3.19 -15.32
C ASP A 413 -7.87 -3.15 -13.98
N PRO A 414 -7.70 -4.31 -13.30
CA PRO A 414 -7.01 -4.35 -12.02
C PRO A 414 -5.55 -3.92 -12.11
N MET A 415 -4.88 -4.10 -13.27
CA MET A 415 -3.48 -3.71 -13.46
C MET A 415 -3.27 -2.20 -13.27
N ARG A 416 -4.31 -1.39 -13.54
CA ARG A 416 -4.28 0.07 -13.37
C ARG A 416 -4.11 0.51 -11.91
N ARG A 417 -4.40 -0.37 -10.95
CA ARG A 417 -4.34 -0.09 -9.49
C ARG A 417 -3.58 -1.19 -8.75
N SER A 418 -2.56 -1.75 -9.37
CA SER A 418 -1.82 -2.91 -8.85
C SER A 418 -0.35 -2.61 -8.58
N ILE A 419 0.22 -3.23 -7.55
CA ILE A 419 1.68 -3.28 -7.35
C ILE A 419 2.41 -4.09 -8.42
N LEU A 420 1.70 -4.90 -9.21
CA LEU A 420 2.27 -5.69 -10.31
C LEU A 420 2.61 -4.85 -11.55
N ASP A 421 2.25 -3.56 -11.57
CA ASP A 421 2.57 -2.66 -12.68
C ASP A 421 4.06 -2.24 -12.66
N LEU A 422 4.89 -3.23 -12.96
CA LEU A 422 6.35 -3.16 -13.00
C LEU A 422 6.85 -3.21 -14.45
N ASP A 423 8.13 -2.89 -14.62
CA ASP A 423 8.83 -3.11 -15.87
C ASP A 423 8.97 -4.61 -16.13
N SER A 424 8.54 -5.07 -17.30
CA SER A 424 8.70 -6.45 -17.74
C SER A 424 9.22 -6.50 -19.16
N GLU A 425 9.88 -7.60 -19.52
CA GLU A 425 10.51 -7.76 -20.82
C GLU A 425 9.52 -7.48 -21.96
N GLY A 426 9.93 -6.63 -22.90
CA GLY A 426 9.13 -6.26 -24.07
C GLY A 426 8.08 -5.16 -23.87
N ARG A 427 7.77 -4.71 -22.65
CA ARG A 427 6.78 -3.62 -22.45
C ARG A 427 7.21 -2.31 -23.07
N PHE A 428 8.50 -1.98 -22.99
CA PHE A 428 9.05 -0.77 -23.59
C PHE A 428 8.91 -0.76 -25.12
N GLU A 429 9.16 -1.90 -25.79
CA GLU A 429 9.01 -1.98 -27.25
C GLU A 429 7.54 -1.83 -27.69
N LYS A 430 6.58 -2.27 -26.87
CA LYS A 430 5.14 -2.04 -27.12
C LYS A 430 4.71 -0.60 -26.88
N PHE A 431 5.41 0.11 -25.99
CA PHE A 431 5.15 1.52 -25.68
C PHE A 431 5.55 2.45 -26.83
N VAL A 432 6.69 2.20 -27.48
CA VAL A 432 7.28 3.09 -28.48
C VAL A 432 6.31 3.43 -29.64
N PRO A 433 5.67 2.47 -30.33
CA PRO A 433 4.73 2.78 -31.42
C PRO A 433 3.54 3.63 -30.97
N ILE A 434 3.03 3.39 -29.76
CA ILE A 434 1.89 4.12 -29.21
C ILE A 434 2.29 5.55 -28.83
N ALA A 435 3.44 5.72 -28.18
CA ALA A 435 3.98 7.03 -27.85
C ALA A 435 4.24 7.86 -29.10
N MET A 436 4.85 7.27 -30.14
CA MET A 436 5.04 7.91 -31.45
C MET A 436 3.72 8.33 -32.08
N THR A 437 2.70 7.47 -32.03
CA THR A 437 1.35 7.77 -32.54
C THR A 437 0.76 9.02 -31.87
N VAL A 438 0.90 9.14 -30.54
CA VAL A 438 0.40 10.30 -29.78
C VAL A 438 1.16 11.58 -30.12
N VAL A 439 2.50 11.51 -30.14
CA VAL A 439 3.37 12.66 -30.47
C VAL A 439 3.10 13.15 -31.89
N GLU A 440 3.11 12.25 -32.86
CA GLU A 440 2.86 12.58 -34.25
C GLU A 440 1.42 13.07 -34.47
N GLY A 441 0.43 12.44 -33.84
CA GLY A 441 -0.98 12.87 -33.94
C GLY A 441 -1.21 14.30 -33.47
N LEU A 442 -0.60 14.69 -32.34
CA LEU A 442 -0.66 16.05 -31.85
C LEU A 442 0.11 17.02 -32.75
N PHE A 443 1.30 16.64 -33.21
CA PHE A 443 2.10 17.46 -34.12
C PHE A 443 1.36 17.73 -35.45
N ARG A 444 0.78 16.69 -36.07
CA ARG A 444 -0.07 16.80 -37.27
C ARG A 444 -1.25 17.74 -37.04
N TYR A 445 -1.91 17.61 -35.88
CA TYR A 445 -3.04 18.49 -35.52
C TYR A 445 -2.64 19.96 -35.39
N LEU A 446 -1.54 20.26 -34.70
CA LEU A 446 -1.11 21.64 -34.44
C LEU A 446 -0.65 22.37 -35.70
N TYR A 447 0.04 21.67 -36.61
CA TYR A 447 0.60 22.24 -37.83
C TYR A 447 -0.25 22.00 -39.09
N GLY A 448 -1.32 21.21 -38.99
CA GLY A 448 -2.20 20.88 -40.12
C GLY A 448 -1.51 20.04 -41.20
N MET A 449 -0.51 19.25 -40.83
CA MET A 449 0.26 18.41 -41.76
C MET A 449 -0.47 17.09 -42.03
N LYS A 450 -0.59 16.73 -43.31
CA LYS A 450 -1.25 15.49 -43.77
C LYS A 450 -0.27 14.42 -44.28
N ASN A 451 0.97 14.79 -44.60
CA ASN A 451 1.94 13.93 -45.28
C ASN A 451 3.08 13.46 -44.34
N ASP A 452 3.90 12.51 -44.81
CA ASP A 452 5.07 11.91 -44.12
C ASP A 452 6.22 12.89 -43.82
N SER A 453 6.05 14.19 -44.08
CA SER A 453 7.03 15.23 -43.75
C SER A 453 7.29 15.40 -42.25
N VAL A 454 6.54 14.70 -41.40
CA VAL A 454 6.67 14.74 -39.93
C VAL A 454 7.96 14.06 -39.46
N GLU A 455 8.45 13.04 -40.18
CA GLU A 455 9.69 12.30 -39.85
C GLU A 455 10.92 13.21 -39.82
N HIS A 456 10.90 14.32 -40.55
CA HIS A 456 12.02 15.27 -40.58
C HIS A 456 12.11 16.14 -39.32
N PHE A 457 11.01 16.27 -38.58
CA PHE A 457 10.95 17.05 -37.34
C PHE A 457 11.04 16.18 -36.08
N LEU A 458 10.64 14.91 -36.20
CA LEU A 458 10.60 13.95 -35.11
C LEU A 458 11.77 12.96 -35.24
N ASP A 459 12.76 13.12 -34.36
CA ASP A 459 13.85 12.16 -34.22
C ASP A 459 13.42 11.00 -33.32
N ALA A 460 13.04 9.88 -33.95
CA ALA A 460 12.53 8.70 -33.26
C ALA A 460 13.54 8.07 -32.29
N GLU A 461 14.83 8.08 -32.62
CA GLU A 461 15.88 7.50 -31.78
C GLU A 461 16.09 8.35 -30.53
N ALA A 462 16.22 9.68 -30.70
CA ALA A 462 16.38 10.59 -29.57
C ALA A 462 15.16 10.58 -28.62
N MET A 463 13.94 10.45 -29.16
CA MET A 463 12.73 10.30 -28.35
C MET A 463 12.73 8.98 -27.57
N ARG A 464 13.09 7.87 -28.22
CA ARG A 464 13.18 6.55 -27.59
C ARG A 464 14.15 6.55 -26.41
N ASP A 465 15.33 7.15 -26.58
CA ASP A 465 16.32 7.26 -25.50
C ASP A 465 15.82 8.11 -24.33
N HIS A 466 15.14 9.22 -24.63
CA HIS A 466 14.56 10.08 -23.58
C HIS A 466 13.46 9.37 -22.80
N TRP A 467 12.58 8.64 -23.49
CA TRP A 467 11.53 7.86 -22.84
C TRP A 467 12.10 6.76 -21.96
N LYS A 468 13.11 6.04 -22.47
CA LYS A 468 13.78 4.98 -21.72
C LYS A 468 14.43 5.54 -20.45
N MET A 469 15.15 6.66 -20.56
CA MET A 469 15.78 7.34 -19.42
C MET A 469 14.76 7.67 -18.33
N TRP A 470 13.63 8.29 -18.67
CA TRP A 470 12.62 8.62 -17.66
C TRP A 470 11.92 7.38 -17.10
N LEU A 471 11.55 6.40 -17.92
CA LEU A 471 10.94 5.16 -17.44
C LEU A 471 11.88 4.38 -16.50
N ASP A 472 13.17 4.35 -16.83
CA ASP A 472 14.22 3.76 -16.00
C ASP A 472 14.45 4.54 -14.69
N TYR A 473 14.19 5.84 -14.67
CA TYR A 473 14.19 6.60 -13.43
C TYR A 473 12.94 6.30 -12.58
N LEU A 474 11.77 6.29 -13.21
CA LEU A 474 10.49 6.12 -12.52
C LEU A 474 10.26 4.72 -11.97
N LYS A 475 10.87 3.68 -12.56
CA LYS A 475 10.79 2.32 -12.02
C LYS A 475 11.45 2.19 -10.64
N THR A 476 12.33 3.12 -10.25
CA THR A 476 13.05 3.09 -8.97
C THR A 476 12.32 3.81 -7.85
N ILE A 477 11.37 4.70 -8.19
CA ILE A 477 10.70 5.58 -7.22
C ILE A 477 9.24 5.15 -7.09
N PRO A 478 8.77 4.75 -5.90
CA PRO A 478 7.35 4.49 -5.69
C PRO A 478 6.58 5.81 -5.71
N ARG A 479 5.42 5.82 -6.38
CA ARG A 479 4.65 7.02 -6.69
C ARG A 479 3.21 6.99 -6.19
N SER A 480 2.96 6.35 -5.05
CA SER A 480 1.65 6.49 -4.41
C SER A 480 1.44 7.95 -3.98
N THR A 481 0.24 8.50 -4.21
CA THR A 481 -0.12 9.89 -3.81
C THR A 481 0.22 10.18 -2.35
N GLN A 482 0.07 9.16 -1.52
CA GLN A 482 0.33 9.19 -0.09
C GLN A 482 1.79 9.44 0.30
N LEU A 483 2.74 9.06 -0.57
CA LEU A 483 4.18 9.24 -0.32
C LEU A 483 4.69 10.62 -0.71
N PHE A 484 3.85 11.46 -1.31
CA PHE A 484 4.24 12.78 -1.80
C PHE A 484 3.52 13.93 -1.07
N PRO A 485 3.59 14.00 0.27
CA PRO A 485 3.27 15.24 0.95
C PRO A 485 4.30 16.29 0.51
N ASN A 486 3.86 17.37 -0.14
CA ASN A 486 4.74 18.38 -0.75
C ASN A 486 5.72 17.81 -1.80
N PHE A 487 5.16 17.35 -2.93
CA PHE A 487 5.91 16.79 -4.06
C PHE A 487 7.20 17.55 -4.44
N THR A 488 7.19 18.88 -4.42
CA THR A 488 8.34 19.73 -4.77
C THR A 488 9.56 19.58 -3.86
N GLN A 489 9.37 19.02 -2.65
CA GLN A 489 10.47 18.73 -1.71
C GLN A 489 11.11 17.36 -1.96
N THR A 490 10.50 16.52 -2.79
CA THR A 490 11.09 15.23 -3.17
C THR A 490 12.13 15.41 -4.28
N GLN A 491 13.02 14.43 -4.43
CA GLN A 491 14.02 14.46 -5.51
C GLN A 491 13.34 14.46 -6.88
N LEU A 492 12.40 13.55 -7.12
CA LEU A 492 11.61 13.48 -8.34
C LEU A 492 10.89 14.79 -8.64
N GLY A 493 10.22 15.39 -7.64
CA GLY A 493 9.51 16.64 -7.84
C GLY A 493 10.43 17.81 -8.19
N ARG A 494 11.60 17.92 -7.54
CA ARG A 494 12.60 18.94 -7.92
C ARG A 494 13.11 18.75 -9.35
N ASP A 495 13.37 17.52 -9.76
CA ASP A 495 13.89 17.22 -11.09
C ASP A 495 12.85 17.57 -12.16
N ILE A 496 11.57 17.24 -11.92
CA ILE A 496 10.46 17.60 -12.82
C ILE A 496 10.24 19.12 -12.85
N VAL A 497 10.25 19.80 -11.70
CA VAL A 497 10.10 21.27 -11.68
C VAL A 497 11.22 21.94 -12.49
N ARG A 498 12.48 21.53 -12.30
CA ARG A 498 13.61 22.03 -13.09
C ARG A 498 13.46 21.75 -14.58
N PHE A 499 12.93 20.57 -14.93
CA PHE A 499 12.64 20.23 -16.32
C PHE A 499 11.59 21.18 -16.91
N PHE A 500 10.50 21.44 -16.19
CA PHE A 500 9.48 22.40 -16.60
C PHE A 500 10.05 23.82 -16.72
N GLU A 501 10.83 24.29 -15.76
CA GLU A 501 11.47 25.61 -15.80
C GLU A 501 12.44 25.76 -16.99
N HIS A 502 13.10 24.68 -17.40
CA HIS A 502 14.02 24.70 -18.54
C HIS A 502 13.30 24.72 -19.90
N PHE A 503 12.18 24.01 -20.03
CA PHE A 503 11.49 23.82 -21.32
C PHE A 503 10.22 24.66 -21.50
N ALA A 504 9.47 24.95 -20.45
CA ALA A 504 8.31 25.83 -20.52
C ALA A 504 8.73 27.31 -20.55
N LEU A 505 7.87 28.17 -21.12
CA LEU A 505 8.06 29.61 -21.09
C LEU A 505 7.73 30.18 -19.70
N GLU A 506 6.63 29.70 -19.12
CA GLU A 506 6.17 30.03 -17.78
C GLU A 506 5.88 28.73 -17.03
N THR A 507 6.40 28.60 -15.81
CA THR A 507 6.10 27.48 -14.91
C THR A 507 5.40 28.00 -13.67
N SER A 508 4.33 27.33 -13.27
CA SER A 508 3.59 27.65 -12.05
C SER A 508 3.28 26.37 -11.27
N ILE A 509 3.22 26.50 -9.94
CA ILE A 509 2.92 25.40 -9.03
C ILE A 509 1.54 25.66 -8.46
N GLY A 510 0.60 24.76 -8.73
CA GLY A 510 -0.75 24.80 -8.17
C GLY A 510 -0.79 24.02 -6.87
N VAL A 511 -1.07 24.68 -5.75
CA VAL A 511 -1.20 24.01 -4.44
C VAL A 511 -2.65 23.63 -4.22
N VAL A 512 -2.88 22.38 -3.88
CA VAL A 512 -4.20 21.80 -3.65
C VAL A 512 -4.31 21.50 -2.17
N THR A 513 -5.18 22.23 -1.48
CA THR A 513 -5.42 22.08 -0.05
C THR A 513 -6.85 21.65 0.21
N SER A 514 -7.07 20.73 1.14
CA SER A 514 -8.41 20.40 1.61
C SER A 514 -8.86 21.35 2.73
N ASP A 515 -10.14 21.74 2.73
CA ASP A 515 -10.72 22.54 3.81
C ASP A 515 -10.73 21.78 5.15
N PHE A 516 -10.52 22.52 6.25
CA PHE A 516 -10.49 21.94 7.60
C PHE A 516 -11.85 21.45 8.12
N LYS A 517 -12.96 22.06 7.66
CA LYS A 517 -14.31 21.75 8.15
C LYS A 517 -14.97 20.59 7.41
N LEU A 518 -14.71 20.49 6.11
CA LEU A 518 -15.24 19.47 5.21
C LEU A 518 -14.10 19.06 4.26
N PRO A 519 -13.20 18.16 4.71
CA PRO A 519 -12.07 17.77 3.91
C PRO A 519 -12.54 16.97 2.69
N ASP A 520 -12.18 17.45 1.50
CA ASP A 520 -12.37 16.69 0.26
C ASP A 520 -11.55 15.39 0.28
N PHE A 521 -10.40 15.41 0.95
CA PHE A 521 -9.54 14.24 1.11
C PHE A 521 -8.71 14.31 2.38
N ILE A 522 -8.36 13.14 2.92
CA ILE A 522 -7.38 12.99 4.00
C ILE A 522 -6.43 11.84 3.65
N PHE A 523 -5.12 12.11 3.75
CA PHE A 523 -4.10 11.06 3.71
C PHE A 523 -3.51 10.90 5.10
N TYR A 524 -3.48 9.65 5.56
CA TYR A 524 -2.89 9.25 6.83
C TYR A 524 -1.46 8.80 6.59
N ASP A 525 -0.59 8.88 7.59
CA ASP A 525 0.82 8.50 7.51
C ASP A 525 1.06 7.13 8.17
N GLY A 526 2.29 6.62 8.16
CA GLY A 526 2.63 5.33 8.76
C GLY A 526 2.40 4.13 7.83
N PHE A 527 2.70 4.29 6.54
CA PHE A 527 2.60 3.22 5.53
C PHE A 527 3.59 2.07 5.74
N GLU A 528 4.67 2.33 6.47
CA GLU A 528 5.72 1.37 6.80
C GLU A 528 5.90 1.31 8.30
N ASP A 529 6.04 0.10 8.79
CA ASP A 529 6.34 -0.20 10.17
C ASP A 529 7.37 -1.34 10.22
N VAL A 530 8.05 -1.47 11.34
CA VAL A 530 8.93 -2.61 11.59
C VAL A 530 8.23 -3.48 12.63
N VAL A 531 8.05 -4.76 12.32
CA VAL A 531 7.54 -5.73 13.29
C VAL A 531 8.72 -6.42 13.95
N HIS A 532 8.75 -6.32 15.27
CA HIS A 532 9.69 -7.02 16.13
C HIS A 532 9.08 -8.37 16.53
N ALA A 533 9.71 -9.46 16.13
CA ALA A 533 9.32 -10.81 16.49
C ALA A 533 10.23 -11.30 17.63
N HIS A 534 9.69 -11.27 18.85
CA HIS A 534 10.40 -11.78 20.03
C HIS A 534 9.99 -13.21 20.32
N LEU A 535 10.98 -14.08 20.46
CA LEU A 535 10.78 -15.43 20.95
C LEU A 535 10.44 -15.37 22.44
N THR A 536 9.22 -15.79 22.78
CA THR A 536 8.71 -15.80 24.15
C THR A 536 8.20 -17.18 24.53
N LYS A 537 8.38 -17.54 25.80
CA LYS A 537 7.75 -18.71 26.37
C LYS A 537 6.26 -18.44 26.59
N SER A 538 5.46 -19.50 26.56
CA SER A 538 4.02 -19.42 26.80
C SER A 538 3.71 -18.94 28.22
N ALA A 539 2.62 -18.17 28.40
CA ALA A 539 2.16 -17.75 29.72
C ALA A 539 1.80 -18.94 30.64
N PHE A 540 1.45 -20.09 30.06
CA PHE A 540 1.21 -21.32 30.82
C PHE A 540 2.47 -21.88 31.49
N PHE A 541 3.66 -21.50 31.00
CA PHE A 541 4.92 -21.88 31.62
C PHE A 541 5.07 -21.31 33.03
N ASP A 542 4.68 -20.05 33.23
CA ASP A 542 4.76 -19.40 34.53
C ASP A 542 3.75 -20.02 35.51
N LEU A 543 2.57 -20.41 35.02
CA LEU A 543 1.58 -21.12 35.83
C LEU A 543 2.10 -22.50 36.27
N LEU A 544 2.68 -23.26 35.34
CA LEU A 544 3.27 -24.58 35.62
C LEU A 544 4.44 -24.45 36.62
N SER A 545 5.32 -23.48 36.40
CA SER A 545 6.42 -23.16 37.31
C SER A 545 5.90 -22.78 38.69
N SER A 546 4.83 -22.00 38.76
CA SER A 546 4.17 -21.65 40.03
C SER A 546 3.62 -22.88 40.76
N ILE A 547 2.99 -23.82 40.03
CA ILE A 547 2.50 -25.08 40.61
C ILE A 547 3.68 -25.92 41.14
N PHE A 548 4.79 -25.99 40.40
CA PHE A 548 5.99 -26.69 40.87
C PHE A 548 6.60 -26.05 42.13
N ILE A 549 6.66 -24.72 42.19
CA ILE A 549 7.15 -23.99 43.36
C ILE A 549 6.25 -24.26 44.58
N VAL A 550 4.93 -24.21 44.41
CA VAL A 550 3.97 -24.51 45.49
C VAL A 550 4.10 -25.95 45.95
N GLY A 551 4.19 -26.91 45.03
CA GLY A 551 4.38 -28.33 45.36
C GLY A 551 5.70 -28.59 46.09
N TYR A 552 6.77 -27.91 45.68
CA TYR A 552 8.07 -27.97 46.34
C TYR A 552 8.03 -27.42 47.77
N LEU A 553 7.43 -26.24 47.97
CA LEU A 553 7.26 -25.65 49.30
C LEU A 553 6.38 -26.52 50.21
N TRP A 554 5.34 -27.15 49.65
CA TRP A 554 4.49 -28.09 50.38
C TRP A 554 5.25 -29.34 50.84
N MET A 555 6.09 -29.92 49.97
CA MET A 555 6.95 -31.05 50.32
C MET A 555 7.98 -30.68 51.39
N LEU A 556 8.60 -29.51 51.30
CA LEU A 556 9.51 -29.00 52.33
C LEU A 556 8.79 -28.82 53.68
N HIS A 557 7.56 -28.30 53.66
CA HIS A 557 6.76 -28.13 54.87
C HIS A 557 6.43 -29.49 55.53
N LEU A 558 6.04 -30.49 54.73
CA LEU A 558 5.82 -31.85 55.23
C LEU A 558 7.10 -32.47 55.81
N LEU A 559 8.24 -32.24 55.17
CA LEU A 559 9.53 -32.71 55.67
C LEU A 559 9.86 -32.08 57.02
N ALA A 560 9.68 -30.77 57.17
CA ALA A 560 9.88 -30.06 58.43
C ALA A 560 8.97 -30.60 59.55
N LEU A 561 7.67 -30.83 59.25
CA LEU A 561 6.72 -31.42 60.20
C LEU A 561 7.14 -32.85 60.61
N ASN A 562 7.61 -33.66 59.67
CA ASN A 562 8.09 -35.01 59.96
C ASN A 562 9.35 -35.01 60.81
N VAL A 563 10.31 -34.10 60.56
CA VAL A 563 11.50 -33.91 61.41
C VAL A 563 11.11 -33.47 62.82
N GLN A 564 10.17 -32.54 62.96
CA GLN A 564 9.69 -32.09 64.27
C GLN A 564 8.98 -33.22 65.05
N ARG A 565 8.15 -34.03 64.37
CA ARG A 565 7.55 -35.23 64.97
C ARG A 565 8.60 -36.24 65.41
N LEU A 566 9.65 -36.42 64.62
CA LEU A 566 10.78 -37.30 64.95
C LEU A 566 11.54 -36.80 66.19
N TYR A 567 11.82 -35.49 66.26
CA TYR A 567 12.47 -34.88 67.42
C TYR A 567 11.66 -35.06 68.71
N LEU A 568 10.34 -34.86 68.65
CA LEU A 568 9.44 -35.09 69.79
C LEU A 568 9.36 -36.58 70.18
N ALA A 569 9.38 -37.50 69.21
CA ALA A 569 9.40 -38.93 69.47
C ALA A 569 10.71 -39.38 70.14
N VAL A 570 11.85 -38.84 69.70
CA VAL A 570 13.16 -39.07 70.33
C VAL A 570 13.20 -38.47 71.74
N GLY A 571 12.69 -37.25 71.93
CA GLY A 571 12.60 -36.60 73.24
C GLY A 571 11.76 -37.39 74.25
N ARG A 572 10.63 -37.97 73.82
CA ARG A 572 9.82 -38.88 74.65
C ARG A 572 10.55 -40.17 74.99
N HIS A 573 11.31 -40.74 74.05
CA HIS A 573 12.09 -41.95 74.31
C HIS A 573 13.27 -41.72 75.26
N VAL A 574 13.95 -40.56 75.15
CA VAL A 574 15.03 -40.16 76.07
C VAL A 574 14.47 -39.81 77.46
N GLY A 575 13.30 -39.17 77.53
CA GLY A 575 12.59 -38.95 78.80
C GLY A 575 12.19 -40.27 79.48
N SER A 576 11.75 -41.27 78.72
CA SER A 576 11.45 -42.62 79.22
C SER A 576 12.70 -43.38 79.69
N LEU A 577 13.88 -43.14 79.09
CA LEU A 577 15.15 -43.72 79.53
C LEU A 577 15.67 -43.06 80.82
N LYS A 578 15.52 -41.74 80.99
CA LYS A 578 15.83 -41.06 82.26
C LYS A 578 14.92 -41.51 83.41
N ALA A 579 13.64 -41.76 83.14
CA ALA A 579 12.70 -42.28 84.14
C ALA A 579 12.93 -43.77 84.51
N LYS A 580 13.80 -44.49 83.79
CA LYS A 580 14.24 -45.86 84.12
C LYS A 580 15.60 -45.90 84.84
N HIS A 581 16.22 -44.76 85.09
CA HIS A 581 17.52 -44.62 85.78
C HIS A 581 17.45 -43.73 87.03
N GLN A 582 16.24 -43.29 87.42
CA GLN A 582 15.88 -42.98 88.81
C GLN A 582 15.14 -44.18 89.37
#